data_AF-A0A2U1LA60-F1
#
_entry.id   AF-A0A2U1LA60-F1
#
_cell.length_a   1.000
_cell.length_b   1.000
_cell.length_c   1.000
_cell.angle_alpha   90.00
_cell.angle_beta   90.00
_cell.angle_gamma   90.00
#
_symmetry.space_group_name_H-M   'P 1'
#
loop_
_entity.id
_entity.type
_entity.pdbx_description
1 polymer ?
#
loop_
_entity_poly.entity_id
_entity_poly.type
_entity_poly.pdbx_seq_one_letter_code
_entity_poly.pdbx_strand_id
1 'polypeptide(L)'
;MGHFPKYTVAKASEYLIITGAGIDDIKIAKKAWILPGQSSRIFEIAPVDYTFKVQAVSADELPFLLPVVFTIGPQFSDEPSLQRNRV
;
A
#
# COMPACT_ATOMS: atom_id res chain seq x y z
N MET A 1 27.12 -7.52 -21.18
CA MET A 1 26.65 -8.49 -20.16
C MET A 1 25.14 -8.41 -20.14
N GLY A 2 24.44 -9.39 -20.70
CA GLY A 2 22.99 -9.32 -20.90
C GLY A 2 22.25 -9.34 -19.58
N HIS A 3 21.45 -8.31 -19.31
CA HIS A 3 20.43 -8.39 -18.28
C HIS A 3 19.35 -9.34 -18.83
N PHE A 4 19.21 -10.52 -18.24
CA PHE A 4 18.11 -11.43 -18.59
C PHE A 4 16.84 -11.00 -17.86
N PRO A 5 15.66 -11.13 -18.47
CA PRO A 5 14.39 -10.89 -17.81
C PRO A 5 14.28 -11.74 -16.53
N LYS A 6 13.96 -11.11 -15.40
CA LYS A 6 13.77 -11.81 -14.12
C LYS A 6 12.29 -11.89 -13.79
N TYR A 7 11.77 -13.10 -13.59
CA TYR A 7 10.41 -13.27 -13.07
C TYR A 7 10.39 -13.13 -11.55
N THR A 8 9.50 -12.29 -11.03
CA THR A 8 9.36 -12.02 -9.60
C THR A 8 7.90 -12.14 -9.18
N VAL A 9 7.66 -12.69 -7.98
CA VAL A 9 6.34 -12.88 -7.37
C VAL A 9 6.36 -12.29 -5.96
N ALA A 10 5.37 -11.47 -5.62
CA ALA A 10 5.18 -10.91 -4.28
C ALA A 10 4.34 -11.85 -3.40
N LYS A 11 4.49 -11.72 -2.08
CA LYS A 11 3.68 -12.49 -1.11
C LYS A 11 2.23 -11.99 -1.05
N ALA A 12 1.41 -12.68 -0.25
CA ALA A 12 0.00 -12.36 -0.04
C ALA A 12 -0.22 -10.89 0.41
N SER A 13 0.61 -10.39 1.32
CA SER A 13 0.53 -9.02 1.86
C SER A 13 1.47 -8.03 1.16
N GLU A 14 2.02 -8.39 -0.01
CA GLU A 14 2.99 -7.58 -0.73
C GLU A 14 2.56 -7.35 -2.18
N TYR A 15 3.00 -6.26 -2.79
CA TYR A 15 2.87 -5.97 -4.22
C TYR A 15 4.20 -5.56 -4.82
N LEU A 16 4.40 -5.87 -6.10
CA LEU A 16 5.53 -5.36 -6.88
C LEU A 16 5.15 -4.01 -7.46
N ILE A 17 5.96 -3.01 -7.14
CA ILE A 17 5.98 -1.70 -7.78
C ILE A 17 7.09 -1.74 -8.82
N ILE A 18 6.74 -1.52 -10.09
CA ILE A 18 7.67 -1.62 -11.22
C ILE A 18 7.67 -0.29 -11.96
N THR A 19 8.85 0.22 -12.25
CA THR A 19 9.07 1.47 -12.99
C THR A 19 10.20 1.29 -14.00
N GLY A 20 10.40 2.25 -14.89
CA GLY A 20 11.50 2.25 -15.86
C GLY A 20 11.03 1.92 -17.28
N ALA A 21 11.89 1.31 -18.09
CA ALA A 21 11.67 1.18 -19.54
C ALA A 21 10.28 0.57 -19.88
N GLY A 22 9.49 1.31 -20.67
CA GLY A 22 8.15 0.90 -21.11
C GLY A 22 7.04 1.04 -20.05
N ILE A 23 7.31 1.73 -18.92
CA ILE A 23 6.32 2.05 -17.88
C ILE A 23 6.36 3.56 -17.67
N ASP A 24 5.27 4.25 -17.99
CA ASP A 24 5.22 5.73 -17.97
C ASP A 24 5.26 6.34 -16.56
N ASP A 25 4.76 5.62 -15.56
CA ASP A 25 4.75 6.08 -14.17
C ASP A 25 5.06 4.90 -13.23
N ILE A 26 4.03 4.17 -12.80
CA ILE A 26 4.15 3.03 -11.90
C ILE A 26 3.24 1.90 -12.36
N LYS A 27 3.76 0.68 -12.34
CA LYS A 27 2.98 -0.55 -12.49
C LYS A 27 2.95 -1.31 -11.17
N ILE A 28 1.75 -1.64 -10.69
CA ILE A 28 1.54 -2.44 -9.48
C ILE A 28 1.06 -3.83 -9.89
N ALA A 29 1.72 -4.88 -9.43
CA ALA A 29 1.36 -6.27 -9.78
C ALA A 29 1.75 -7.27 -8.69
N LYS A 30 1.00 -8.38 -8.58
CA LYS A 30 1.39 -9.52 -7.71
C LYS A 30 2.58 -10.32 -8.26
N LYS A 31 2.71 -10.39 -9.58
CA LYS A 31 3.76 -11.13 -10.27
C LYS A 31 4.06 -10.47 -11.61
N ALA A 32 5.34 -10.41 -11.99
CA ALA A 32 5.74 -9.80 -13.25
C ALA A 32 7.12 -10.25 -13.71
N TRP A 33 7.33 -10.14 -15.02
CA TRP A 33 8.66 -10.15 -15.63
C TRP A 33 9.27 -8.76 -15.53
N ILE A 34 10.47 -8.67 -14.97
CA ILE A 34 11.25 -7.44 -14.88
C ILE A 34 12.24 -7.46 -16.03
N LEU A 35 12.03 -6.57 -17.00
CA LEU A 35 12.85 -6.45 -18.20
C LEU A 35 14.10 -5.60 -17.94
N PRO A 36 15.13 -5.69 -18.80
CA PRO A 36 16.26 -4.77 -18.75
C PRO A 36 15.83 -3.31 -18.80
N GLY A 37 16.38 -2.48 -17.89
CA GLY A 37 15.99 -1.08 -17.75
C GLY A 37 14.72 -0.85 -16.92
N GLN A 38 14.09 -1.90 -16.38
CA GLN A 38 13.05 -1.78 -15.37
C GLN A 38 13.63 -1.99 -13.96
N SER A 39 13.06 -1.27 -13.00
CA SER A 39 13.34 -1.42 -11.57
C SER A 39 12.10 -1.95 -10.88
N SER A 40 12.28 -2.85 -9.91
CA SER A 40 11.19 -3.36 -9.08
C SER A 40 11.46 -3.17 -7.59
N ARG A 41 10.40 -2.85 -6.84
CA ARG A 41 10.37 -2.74 -5.38
C ARG A 41 9.18 -3.50 -4.82
N ILE A 42 9.34 -4.04 -3.62
CA ILE A 42 8.26 -4.70 -2.89
C ILE A 42 7.61 -3.66 -1.98
N PHE A 43 6.29 -3.59 -2.02
CA PHE A 43 5.47 -2.74 -1.18
C PHE A 43 4.58 -3.61 -0.30
N GLU A 44 4.68 -3.43 1.02
CA GLU A 44 3.88 -4.16 2.00
C GLU A 44 2.56 -3.43 2.25
N ILE A 45 1.46 -4.18 2.26
CA ILE A 45 0.10 -3.65 2.37
C ILE A 45 -0.55 -4.02 3.71
N ALA A 46 0.26 -4.36 4.71
CA ALA A 46 -0.24 -4.71 6.03
C ALA A 46 -0.96 -3.51 6.66
N PRO A 47 -2.14 -3.71 7.27
CA PRO A 47 -2.83 -2.66 8.00
C PRO A 47 -2.04 -2.24 9.24
N VAL A 48 -2.09 -0.96 9.59
CA VAL A 48 -1.39 -0.38 10.74
C VAL A 48 -2.42 0.14 11.75
N ASP A 49 -2.20 -0.18 13.04
CA ASP A 49 -3.07 0.25 14.13
C ASP A 49 -2.60 1.59 14.71
N TYR A 50 -3.51 2.57 14.75
CA TYR A 50 -3.29 3.88 15.33
C TYR A 50 -4.16 4.08 16.56
N THR A 51 -3.52 4.28 17.71
CA THR A 51 -4.22 4.48 18.99
C THR A 51 -4.31 5.95 19.34
N PHE A 52 -5.52 6.42 19.64
CA PHE A 52 -5.80 7.77 20.09
C PHE A 52 -6.42 7.73 21.48
N LYS A 53 -6.08 8.74 22.29
CA LYS A 53 -6.72 8.97 23.59
C LYS A 53 -7.59 10.20 23.47
N VAL A 54 -8.89 10.00 23.39
CA VAL A 54 -9.86 11.10 23.34
C VAL A 54 -10.19 11.49 24.77
N GLN A 55 -10.00 12.76 25.13
CA GLN A 55 -10.61 13.30 26.36
C GLN A 55 -12.07 13.54 26.08
N ALA A 56 -12.92 12.86 26.83
CA ALA A 56 -14.36 12.99 26.76
C ALA A 56 -14.89 13.36 28.15
N VAL A 57 -16.10 13.89 28.18
CA VAL A 57 -16.83 14.22 29.40
C VAL A 57 -18.09 13.37 29.41
N SER A 58 -18.41 12.75 30.55
CA SER A 58 -19.61 11.92 30.70
C SER A 58 -20.87 12.79 30.81
N ALA A 59 -22.04 12.16 30.80
CA ALA A 59 -23.30 12.84 31.09
C ALA A 59 -23.35 13.44 32.50
N ASP A 60 -22.56 12.90 33.44
CA ASP A 60 -22.41 13.37 34.82
C ASP A 60 -21.22 14.33 35.00
N GLU A 61 -20.73 14.95 33.92
CA GLU A 61 -19.60 15.90 33.92
C GLU A 61 -18.24 15.35 34.40
N LEU A 62 -18.08 14.02 34.45
CA LEU A 62 -16.81 13.41 34.83
C LEU A 62 -15.88 13.30 33.61
N PRO A 63 -14.66 13.84 33.66
CA PRO A 63 -13.69 13.69 32.58
C PRO A 63 -13.13 12.27 32.56
N PHE A 64 -13.07 11.67 31.36
CA PHE A 64 -12.46 10.36 31.15
C PHE A 64 -11.68 10.29 29.83
N LEU A 65 -10.72 9.37 29.78
CA LEU A 65 -9.92 9.09 28.58
C LEU A 65 -10.49 7.88 27.87
N LEU A 66 -10.98 8.06 26.65
CA LEU A 66 -11.45 6.98 25.79
C LEU A 66 -10.28 6.53 24.87
N PRO A 67 -9.71 5.33 25.06
CA PRO A 67 -8.76 4.78 24.11
C PRO A 67 -9.53 4.27 22.88
N VAL A 68 -9.18 4.78 21.71
CA VAL A 68 -9.74 4.34 20.43
C VAL A 68 -8.61 3.83 19.56
N VAL A 69 -8.80 2.68 18.91
CA VAL A 69 -7.86 2.12 17.95
C VAL A 69 -8.50 2.19 16.57
N PHE A 70 -7.82 2.85 15.63
CA PHE A 70 -8.18 2.82 14.22
C PHE A 70 -7.15 1.99 13.46
N THR A 71 -7.62 0.89 12.86
CA THR A 71 -6.83 0.11 11.91
C THR A 71 -6.93 0.77 10.55
N ILE A 72 -5.84 1.36 10.08
CA ILE A 72 -5.75 2.03 8.78
C ILE A 72 -4.92 1.17 7.86
N GLY A 73 -5.53 0.72 6.78
CA GLY A 73 -4.90 -0.07 5.74
C GLY A 73 -5.20 0.51 4.37
N PRO A 74 -4.28 0.35 3.40
CA PRO A 74 -4.52 0.76 2.02
C PRO A 74 -5.60 -0.12 1.35
N GLN A 75 -6.53 0.52 0.62
CA GLN A 75 -7.61 -0.17 -0.10
C GLN A 75 -7.11 -0.66 -1.47
N PHE A 76 -7.06 -1.99 -1.66
CA PHE A 76 -6.56 -2.63 -2.90
C PHE A 76 -7.56 -3.57 -3.57
N SER A 77 -8.83 -3.56 -3.14
CA SER A 77 -9.84 -4.53 -3.58
C SER A 77 -10.30 -4.37 -5.03
N ASP A 78 -10.07 -3.22 -5.65
CA ASP A 78 -10.59 -2.91 -6.98
C ASP A 78 -9.44 -2.49 -7.92
N GLU A 79 -9.11 -3.34 -8.89
CA GLU A 79 -8.18 -3.01 -10.00
C GLU A 79 -8.42 -1.62 -10.67
N PRO A 80 -9.66 -1.07 -10.78
CA PRO A 80 -9.85 0.28 -11.30
C PRO A 80 -9.44 1.43 -10.36
N SER A 81 -9.27 1.24 -9.04
CA SER A 81 -8.89 2.34 -8.14
C SER A 81 -7.41 2.72 -8.22
N LEU A 82 -6.60 1.95 -8.94
CA LEU A 82 -5.18 2.20 -9.19
C LEU A 82 -4.93 3.02 -10.48
N GLN A 83 -5.98 3.46 -11.17
CA GLN A 83 -5.85 4.31 -12.35
C GLN A 83 -5.91 5.79 -11.97
N ARG A 84 -4.87 6.52 -12.41
CA ARG A 84 -4.70 7.97 -12.31
C ARG A 84 -6.02 8.71 -12.51
N ASN A 85 -6.49 9.42 -11.48
CA ASN A 85 -7.59 10.38 -11.62
C ASN A 85 -7.05 11.58 -12.42
N ARG A 86 -7.43 11.68 -13.69
CA ARG A 86 -7.10 12.82 -14.55
C ARG A 86 -8.08 13.94 -14.23
N VAL A 87 -7.66 14.89 -13.39
CA VAL A 87 -8.23 16.25 -13.34
C VAL A 87 -7.82 17.04 -14.58
#